data_AF-A0AAN7PR54-F1
#
_entry.id   AF-A0AAN7PR54-F1
#
_cell.length_a   1.000
_cell.length_b   1.000
_cell.length_c   1.000
_cell.angle_alpha   90.00
_cell.angle_beta   90.00
_cell.angle_gamma   90.00
#
_symmetry.space_group_name_H-M   'P 1'
#
loop_
_entity.id
_entity.type
_entity.pdbx_description
1 polymer ?
#
loop_
_entity_poly.entity_id
_entity_poly.type
_entity_poly.pdbx_seq_one_letter_code
_entity_poly.pdbx_strand_id
1 'polypeptide(L)'
;MVRCKLEKHVKMERCFKCWSYNHRARDCDGPDRSGRCYACRQEENSAKICKNEEFCIVCNKNGHKAGSGKCIVFRRSLLQAKKKIYYIKR
;
A
#
# COMPACT_ATOMS: atom_id res chain seq x y z
N MET A 1 -27.03 -6.35 20.24
CA MET A 1 -25.96 -5.36 20.54
C MET A 1 -24.90 -5.41 19.45
N VAL A 2 -24.73 -4.34 18.66
CA VAL A 2 -23.61 -4.22 17.70
C VAL A 2 -22.45 -3.53 18.42
N ARG A 3 -21.29 -4.20 18.52
CA ARG A 3 -20.07 -3.58 19.05
C ARG A 3 -19.30 -2.93 17.90
N CYS A 4 -19.34 -1.60 17.82
CA CYS A 4 -18.52 -0.83 16.89
C CYS A 4 -17.15 -0.56 17.53
N LYS A 5 -16.06 -1.03 16.92
CA LYS A 5 -14.68 -0.77 17.39
C LYS A 5 -14.08 0.36 16.58
N LEU A 6 -13.95 1.53 17.18
CA LEU A 6 -13.24 2.67 16.59
C LEU A 6 -11.74 2.52 16.85
N GLU A 7 -10.93 2.50 15.78
CA GLU A 7 -9.46 2.51 15.86
C GLU A 7 -8.90 3.80 15.28
N LYS A 8 -7.81 4.33 15.86
CA LYS A 8 -7.14 5.52 15.33
C LYS A 8 -6.53 5.23 13.95
N HIS A 9 -6.71 6.16 13.02
CA HIS A 9 -6.09 6.08 11.71
C HIS A 9 -4.55 6.18 11.82
N VAL A 10 -3.85 5.22 11.24
CA VAL A 10 -2.39 5.18 11.21
C VAL A 10 -1.89 5.66 9.86
N LYS A 11 -1.20 6.81 9.84
CA LYS A 11 -0.48 7.26 8.64
C LYS A 11 0.77 6.41 8.47
N MET A 12 0.84 5.69 7.35
CA MET A 12 1.99 4.91 6.93
C MET A 12 2.72 5.64 5.81
N GLU A 13 4.05 5.57 5.81
CA GLU A 13 4.85 6.05 4.69
C GLU A 13 4.72 5.10 3.51
N ARG A 14 4.43 5.65 2.33
CA ARG A 14 4.37 4.92 1.08
C ARG A 14 5.19 5.64 0.03
N CYS A 15 6.03 4.90 -0.67
CA CYS A 15 6.78 5.42 -1.79
C CYS A 15 5.89 5.41 -3.04
N PHE A 16 5.69 6.56 -3.66
CA PHE A 16 4.88 6.66 -4.87
C PHE A 16 5.63 6.21 -6.14
N LYS A 17 6.96 6.10 -6.08
CA LYS A 17 7.80 5.60 -7.17
C LYS A 17 7.79 4.07 -7.20
N CYS A 18 8.32 3.42 -6.17
CA CYS A 18 8.47 1.96 -6.16
C CYS A 18 7.32 1.18 -5.48
N TRP A 19 6.40 1.89 -4.80
CA TRP A 19 5.27 1.35 -4.03
C TRP A 19 5.62 0.58 -2.76
N SER A 20 6.87 0.71 -2.29
CA SER A 20 7.30 0.19 -0.99
C SER A 20 6.73 1.01 0.17
N TYR A 21 6.58 0.36 1.32
CA TYR A 21 6.01 0.95 2.55
C TYR A 21 7.07 1.33 3.59
N ASN A 22 8.34 1.38 3.19
CA ASN A 22 9.46 1.59 4.11
C ASN A 22 10.07 3.00 4.02
N HIS A 23 9.92 3.68 2.88
CA HIS A 23 10.55 4.98 2.60
C HIS A 23 9.62 5.91 1.81
N ARG A 24 10.04 7.17 1.65
CA ARG A 24 9.34 8.18 0.82
C ARG A 24 9.93 8.24 -0.58
N ALA A 25 9.17 8.80 -1.52
CA ALA A 25 9.61 8.96 -2.92
C ALA A 25 10.91 9.77 -3.10
N ARG A 26 11.28 10.61 -2.13
CA ARG A 26 12.53 11.37 -2.10
C ARG A 26 13.76 10.48 -1.88
N ASP A 27 13.61 9.46 -1.03
CA ASP A 27 14.68 8.54 -0.61
C ASP A 27 14.60 7.19 -1.35
N CYS A 28 13.92 7.18 -2.50
CA CYS A 28 13.69 5.97 -3.27
C CYS A 28 14.84 5.74 -4.25
N ASP A 29 15.58 4.68 -4.01
CA ASP A 29 16.61 4.15 -4.93
C ASP A 29 16.06 3.09 -5.89
N GLY A 30 14.80 2.68 -5.69
CA GLY A 30 14.15 1.65 -6.51
C GLY A 30 13.63 2.16 -7.86
N PRO A 31 13.19 1.23 -8.73
CA PRO A 31 12.64 1.56 -10.04
C PRO A 31 11.37 2.41 -9.92
N ASP A 32 11.26 3.42 -10.76
CA ASP A 32 10.11 4.32 -10.82
C ASP A 32 8.94 3.65 -11.56
N ARG A 33 7.82 3.52 -10.86
CA ARG A 33 6.55 2.95 -11.34
C ARG A 33 5.41 3.95 -11.14
N SER A 34 5.72 5.23 -10.95
CA SER A 34 4.72 6.28 -10.71
C SER A 34 3.72 6.44 -11.86
N GLY A 35 4.12 6.13 -13.09
CA GLY A 35 3.24 6.13 -14.28
C GLY A 35 2.37 4.88 -14.45
N ARG A 36 2.52 3.86 -13.59
CA ARG A 36 1.80 2.59 -13.71
C ARG A 36 0.50 2.58 -12.93
N CYS A 37 -0.48 1.84 -13.44
CA CYS A 37 -1.76 1.64 -12.77
C CYS A 37 -1.60 0.84 -11.48
N TYR A 38 -2.00 1.42 -10.34
CA TYR A 38 -2.01 0.76 -9.03
C TYR A 38 -2.84 -0.53 -8.96
N ALA A 39 -3.81 -0.69 -9.89
CA ALA A 39 -4.67 -1.86 -9.95
C ALA A 39 -4.10 -2.98 -10.82
N CYS A 40 -3.53 -2.69 -11.99
CA CYS A 40 -3.14 -3.73 -12.96
C CYS A 40 -1.68 -3.69 -13.43
N ARG A 41 -0.87 -2.74 -12.96
CA ARG A 41 0.54 -2.46 -13.33
C ARG A 41 0.82 -1.86 -14.71
N GLN A 42 -0.18 -1.69 -15.56
CA GLN A 42 0.00 -1.16 -16.92
C GLN A 42 -0.06 0.37 -16.93
N GLU A 43 0.60 0.99 -17.92
CA GLU A 43 0.68 2.46 -18.07
C GLU A 43 -0.48 3.03 -18.90
N GLU A 44 -1.20 2.15 -19.61
CA GLU A 44 -2.30 2.52 -20.52
C GLU A 44 -3.48 3.21 -19.82
N ASN A 45 -3.73 2.93 -18.53
CA ASN A 45 -4.97 3.34 -17.88
C ASN A 45 -4.80 3.77 -16.42
N SER A 46 -5.63 4.73 -16.00
CA SER A 46 -5.75 5.12 -14.60
C SER A 46 -6.46 4.06 -13.77
N ALA A 47 -6.07 3.90 -12.50
CA ALA A 47 -6.69 2.95 -11.57
C ALA A 47 -8.20 3.16 -11.35
N LYS A 48 -8.75 4.34 -11.69
CA LYS A 48 -10.19 4.64 -11.62
C LYS A 48 -11.00 3.98 -12.73
N ILE A 49 -10.41 3.77 -13.91
CA ILE A 49 -11.09 3.28 -15.13
C ILE A 49 -10.54 1.90 -15.51
N CYS A 50 -9.64 1.34 -14.69
CA CYS A 50 -9.02 0.06 -14.93
C CYS A 50 -10.05 -1.08 -14.93
N LYS A 51 -10.25 -1.71 -16.10
CA LYS A 51 -11.07 -2.91 -16.26
C LYS A 51 -10.24 -4.21 -16.21
N ASN A 52 -8.92 -4.09 -16.13
CA ASN A 52 -8.02 -5.24 -16.11
C ASN A 52 -8.00 -5.91 -14.74
N GLU A 53 -7.53 -7.15 -14.71
CA GLU A 53 -7.43 -7.93 -13.50
C GLU A 53 -6.55 -7.23 -12.45
N GLU A 54 -7.02 -7.26 -11.20
CA GLU A 54 -6.28 -6.69 -10.09
C GLU A 54 -4.98 -7.47 -9.84
N PHE A 55 -3.85 -6.78 -9.93
CA PHE A 55 -2.51 -7.29 -9.74
C PHE A 55 -1.71 -6.39 -8.79
N CYS A 56 -1.18 -6.97 -7.72
CA CYS A 56 -0.34 -6.27 -6.77
C CYS A 56 1.14 -6.51 -7.09
N ILE A 57 1.84 -5.48 -7.57
CA ILE A 57 3.29 -5.54 -7.86
C ILE A 57 4.11 -5.74 -6.58
N VAL A 58 3.62 -5.25 -5.44
CA VAL A 58 4.38 -5.28 -4.17
C VAL A 58 4.52 -6.69 -3.61
N CYS A 59 3.46 -7.51 -3.73
CA CYS A 59 3.48 -8.90 -3.27
C CYS A 59 3.49 -9.91 -4.42
N ASN A 60 3.51 -9.42 -5.66
CA ASN A 60 3.50 -10.18 -6.91
C ASN A 60 2.34 -11.19 -7.01
N LYS A 61 1.13 -10.78 -6.61
CA LYS A 61 -0.09 -11.62 -6.60
C LYS A 61 -1.29 -10.92 -7.21
N ASN A 62 -2.15 -11.72 -7.86
CA ASN A 62 -3.42 -11.27 -8.42
C ASN A 62 -4.53 -11.23 -7.34
N GLY A 63 -5.68 -10.65 -7.70
CA GLY A 63 -6.89 -10.61 -6.87
C GLY A 63 -6.98 -9.43 -5.90
N HIS A 64 -6.02 -8.49 -5.97
CA HIS A 64 -6.07 -7.22 -5.25
C HIS A 64 -5.11 -6.17 -5.82
N LYS A 65 -5.49 -4.90 -5.74
CA LYS A 65 -4.60 -3.75 -6.03
C LYS A 65 -3.55 -3.49 -4.94
N ALA A 66 -2.48 -2.78 -5.32
CA ALA A 66 -1.47 -2.31 -4.38
C ALA A 66 -2.10 -1.37 -3.30
N GLY A 67 -1.74 -1.57 -2.03
CA GLY A 67 -2.31 -0.83 -0.89
C GLY A 67 -3.64 -1.35 -0.37
N SER A 68 -4.16 -2.47 -0.89
CA SER A 68 -5.32 -3.16 -0.32
C SER A 68 -4.97 -3.93 0.95
N GLY A 69 -5.91 -4.04 1.89
CA GLY A 69 -5.80 -4.87 3.09
C GLY A 69 -5.58 -6.37 2.82
N LYS A 70 -5.89 -6.83 1.60
CA LYS A 70 -5.61 -8.19 1.12
C LYS A 70 -4.11 -8.43 0.84
N CYS A 71 -3.31 -7.37 0.68
CA CYS A 71 -1.87 -7.49 0.46
C CYS A 71 -1.14 -7.85 1.76
N ILE A 72 -0.40 -8.96 1.75
CA ILE A 72 0.40 -9.41 2.90
C ILE A 72 1.49 -8.40 3.30
N VAL A 73 2.14 -7.77 2.32
CA VAL A 73 3.22 -6.80 2.56
C VAL A 73 2.65 -5.52 3.16
N PHE A 74 1.51 -5.06 2.66
CA PHE A 74 0.79 -3.92 3.23
C PHE A 74 0.35 -4.20 4.67
N ARG A 75 -0.26 -5.38 4.92
CA ARG A 75 -0.71 -5.77 6.26
C ARG A 75 0.45 -5.85 7.26
N ARG A 76 1.58 -6.43 6.86
CA ARG A 76 2.80 -6.48 7.68
C ARG A 76 3.31 -5.07 8.01
N SER A 77 3.39 -4.21 7.00
CA SER A 77 3.84 -2.82 7.16
C SER A 77 2.89 -2.02 8.06
N LEU A 78 1.57 -2.28 7.98
CA LEU A 78 0.56 -1.63 8.83
C LEU A 78 0.72 -2.02 10.30
N LEU A 79 0.96 -3.31 10.56
CA LEU A 79 1.22 -3.79 11.91
C LEU A 79 2.51 -3.19 12.47
N GLN A 80 3.56 -3.06 11.66
CA GLN A 80 4.81 -2.45 12.08
C GLN A 80 4.65 -0.95 12.38
N ALA A 81 3.93 -0.21 11.53
CA ALA A 81 3.60 1.19 11.78
C ALA A 81 2.76 1.37 13.05
N LYS A 82 1.76 0.49 13.28
CA LYS A 82 0.97 0.47 14.52
C LYS A 82 1.84 0.25 15.76
N LYS A 83 2.78 -0.71 15.71
CA LYS A 83 3.74 -0.97 16.80
C LYS A 83 4.62 0.26 17.07
N LYS A 84 5.20 0.87 16.04
CA LYS A 84 6.07 2.04 16.18
C LYS A 84 5.36 3.21 16.89
N ILE A 85 4.09 3.47 16.54
CA ILE A 85 3.28 4.49 17.22
C ILE A 85 3.02 4.16 18.68
N TYR A 86 2.78 2.88 19.01
CA TYR A 86 2.59 2.45 20.39
C TYR A 86 3.84 2.69 21.24
N TYR A 87 5.03 2.37 20.72
CA TYR A 87 6.30 2.59 21.43
C TYR A 87 6.68 4.06 21.59
N ILE A 88 6.37 4.93 20.61
CA ILE A 88 6.66 6.38 20.68
C ILE A 88 5.77 7.10 21.70
N LYS A 89 4.59 6.55 22.01
CA LYS A 89 3.63 7.15 22.95
C LYS A 89 3.86 6.78 24.42
N ARG A 90 4.92 6.04 24.71
CA ARG A 90 5.26 5.57 26.05
C ARG A 90 6.49 6.31 26.54
#